data_AF-A0A075A6N3-F1
#
_entry.id   AF-A0A075A6N3-F1
#
_cell.length_a   1.000
_cell.length_b   1.000
_cell.length_c   1.000
_cell.angle_alpha   90.00
_cell.angle_beta   90.00
_cell.angle_gamma   90.00
#
_symmetry.space_group_name_H-M   'P 1'
#
loop_
_entity.id
_entity.type
_entity.pdbx_description
1 polymer ?
#
loop_
_entity_poly.entity_id
_entity_poly.type
_entity_poly.pdbx_seq_one_letter_code
_entity_poly.pdbx_strand_id
1 'polypeptide(L)'
;MKTRPPARNHEVVESLPVGSASAIQPTVPGNRETLEFPRDHCLMLFGSKESGEEGAQARYNHDLNLLQVLLQVDKLADADEPGIRVRRILRLGKRVAGIHRPLKIVFENADAPKRLLSRAWGLKGIDIYIRSDVDPSQRAQLKAAVVGLRRRTLEGENDLRIVNFRIVKWRAFINRPVTLTARSQSHSLACV
;
A
#
# COMPACT_ATOMS: atom_id res chain seq x y z
N MET A 1 23.26 73.33 -11.03
CA MET A 1 22.29 73.57 -12.12
C MET A 1 21.79 72.19 -12.56
N LYS A 2 20.59 71.75 -12.10
CA LYS A 2 19.34 71.70 -12.91
C LYS A 2 19.64 71.18 -14.32
N THR A 3 19.19 70.00 -14.74
CA THR A 3 17.76 69.72 -15.00
C THR A 3 17.43 68.22 -15.14
N ARG A 4 16.34 67.79 -14.51
CA ARG A 4 15.47 66.69 -14.97
C ARG A 4 14.49 67.26 -16.03
N PRO A 5 14.10 66.50 -17.06
CA PRO A 5 12.66 66.38 -17.37
C PRO A 5 12.29 65.02 -18.02
N PRO A 6 11.03 64.75 -18.40
CA PRO A 6 9.85 64.65 -17.54
C PRO A 6 9.15 63.27 -17.71
N ALA A 7 8.20 62.99 -16.81
CA ALA A 7 7.25 61.89 -16.95
C ALA A 7 6.27 62.15 -18.13
N ARG A 8 5.87 61.09 -18.84
CA ARG A 8 4.64 61.06 -19.64
C ARG A 8 3.75 59.93 -19.16
N ASN A 9 2.52 60.31 -18.84
CA ASN A 9 1.41 59.48 -18.40
C ASN A 9 0.61 58.93 -19.60
N HIS A 10 -0.22 57.94 -19.28
CA HIS A 10 -1.40 57.41 -19.98
C HIS A 10 -1.18 56.35 -21.06
N GLU A 11 -1.52 55.10 -20.74
CA GLU A 11 -2.84 54.57 -21.12
C GLU A 11 -3.29 53.50 -20.12
N VAL A 12 -4.50 53.70 -19.57
CA VAL A 12 -5.30 52.66 -18.93
C VAL A 12 -5.97 51.93 -20.07
N VAL A 13 -5.70 50.63 -20.24
CA VAL A 13 -6.65 49.70 -20.87
C VAL A 13 -6.81 48.48 -19.98
N GLU A 14 -8.04 48.37 -19.52
CA GLU A 14 -8.68 47.26 -18.81
C GLU A 14 -8.43 45.87 -19.42
N SER A 15 -8.19 44.91 -18.51
CA SER A 15 -8.69 43.53 -18.47
C SER A 15 -8.68 42.65 -19.74
N LEU A 16 -8.12 41.43 -19.60
CA LEU A 16 -8.90 40.22 -19.29
C LEU A 16 -7.96 39.04 -18.93
N PRO A 17 -8.41 38.08 -18.10
CA PRO A 17 -7.56 37.11 -17.41
C PRO A 17 -7.21 35.93 -18.31
N VAL A 18 -5.92 35.59 -18.35
CA VAL A 18 -5.43 34.35 -18.96
C VAL A 18 -5.81 33.18 -18.05
N GLY A 19 -6.86 32.46 -18.47
CA GLY A 19 -6.94 31.01 -18.45
C GLY A 19 -6.62 30.32 -17.13
N SER A 20 -7.66 30.10 -16.35
CA SER A 20 -7.74 29.25 -15.16
C SER A 20 -7.14 27.86 -15.38
N ALA A 21 -5.83 27.72 -15.17
CA ALA A 21 -5.25 26.42 -14.81
C ALA A 21 -5.68 26.16 -13.36
N SER A 22 -6.64 25.26 -13.19
CA SER A 22 -7.19 24.83 -11.91
C SER A 22 -6.07 24.29 -11.01
N ALA A 23 -5.47 25.19 -10.24
CA ALA A 23 -4.63 24.85 -9.12
C ALA A 23 -5.55 24.20 -8.10
N ILE A 24 -5.53 22.86 -8.05
CA ILE A 24 -6.10 22.12 -6.92
C ILE A 24 -5.20 22.44 -5.72
N GLN A 25 -5.46 23.58 -5.09
CA GLN A 25 -5.01 23.85 -3.75
C GLN A 25 -5.82 22.94 -2.84
N PRO A 26 -5.19 22.08 -2.02
CA PRO A 26 -5.92 21.40 -0.96
C PRO A 26 -6.30 22.46 0.07
N THR A 27 -7.50 23.01 -0.05
CA THR A 27 -8.17 23.73 1.02
C THR A 27 -8.40 22.72 2.14
N VAL A 28 -7.51 22.70 3.13
CA VAL A 28 -7.71 21.94 4.36
C VAL A 28 -8.25 22.93 5.40
N PRO A 29 -9.56 23.00 5.64
CA PRO A 29 -10.06 23.74 6.78
C PRO A 29 -9.60 23.01 8.04
N GLY A 30 -9.19 23.80 9.03
CA GLY A 30 -8.72 23.33 10.32
C GLY A 30 -9.83 22.61 11.08
N ASN A 31 -9.82 21.30 11.01
CA ASN A 31 -10.20 20.41 12.10
C ASN A 31 -9.19 19.27 12.06
N ARG A 32 -8.44 19.06 13.15
CA ARG A 32 -7.67 17.83 13.34
C ARG A 32 -8.65 16.70 13.65
N GLU A 33 -9.49 16.37 12.67
CA GLU A 33 -10.10 15.05 12.64
C GLU A 33 -8.93 14.08 12.65
N THR A 34 -8.80 13.33 13.74
CA THR A 34 -8.03 12.09 13.71
C THR A 34 -8.66 11.29 12.58
N LEU A 35 -8.06 11.37 11.39
CA LEU A 35 -8.52 10.63 10.23
C LEU A 35 -8.23 9.17 10.52
N GLU A 36 -9.14 8.56 11.27
CA GLU A 36 -9.17 7.15 11.55
C GLU A 36 -9.61 6.47 10.27
N PHE A 37 -8.63 6.15 9.44
CA PHE A 37 -8.86 5.28 8.31
C PHE A 37 -8.99 3.85 8.85
N PRO A 38 -10.07 3.14 8.48
CA PRO A 38 -10.18 1.71 8.78
C PRO A 38 -8.91 0.97 8.31
N ARG A 39 -8.32 0.16 9.18
CA ARG A 39 -7.01 -0.47 8.93
C ARG A 39 -7.05 -1.51 7.82
N ASP A 40 -8.19 -2.11 7.58
CA ASP A 40 -8.48 -3.02 6.48
C ASP A 40 -8.40 -2.32 5.10
N HIS A 41 -8.61 -1.00 5.06
CA HIS A 41 -8.34 -0.16 3.89
C HIS A 41 -6.87 0.28 3.77
N CYS A 42 -6.00 -0.13 4.70
CA CYS A 42 -4.64 0.38 4.79
C CYS A 42 -3.59 -0.69 4.45
N LEU A 43 -2.57 -0.26 3.72
CA LEU A 43 -1.40 -1.06 3.39
C LEU A 43 -0.13 -0.35 3.84
N MET A 44 0.80 -1.14 4.37
CA MET A 44 2.07 -0.67 4.87
C MET A 44 3.20 -1.12 3.95
N LEU A 45 3.94 -0.16 3.44
CA LEU A 45 5.12 -0.36 2.62
C LEU A 45 6.37 0.02 3.42
N PHE A 46 7.38 -0.82 3.37
CA PHE A 46 8.63 -0.62 4.10
C PHE A 46 9.84 -0.80 3.16
N GLY A 47 10.96 -0.17 3.52
CA GLY A 47 12.19 -0.23 2.75
C GLY A 47 12.21 0.71 1.53
N SER A 48 11.12 1.44 1.26
CA SER A 48 11.04 2.36 0.13
C SER A 48 11.87 3.63 0.37
N LYS A 49 12.80 3.91 -0.55
CA LYS A 49 13.67 5.10 -0.50
C LYS A 49 12.85 6.39 -0.38
N GLU A 50 13.19 7.21 0.61
CA GLU A 50 12.62 8.55 0.75
C GLU A 50 13.35 9.54 -0.18
N SER A 51 12.60 10.49 -0.72
CA SER A 51 13.16 11.61 -1.47
C SER A 51 13.99 12.53 -0.56
N GLY A 52 15.12 13.02 -1.09
CA GLY A 52 15.98 14.00 -0.45
C GLY A 52 15.36 15.39 -0.36
N GLU A 53 14.38 15.68 -1.21
CA GLU A 53 13.83 17.01 -1.46
C GLU A 53 13.26 17.71 -0.22
N GLU A 54 13.43 19.02 -0.16
CA GLU A 54 12.85 19.88 0.90
C GLU A 54 11.39 20.25 0.63
N GLY A 55 10.96 20.23 -0.64
CA GLY A 55 9.58 20.52 -1.03
C GLY A 55 8.60 19.39 -0.66
N ALA A 56 7.50 19.73 0.02
CA ALA A 56 6.47 18.76 0.38
C ALA A 56 5.81 18.12 -0.86
N GLN A 57 5.54 18.91 -1.90
CA GLN A 57 4.94 18.43 -3.14
C GLN A 57 5.87 17.47 -3.90
N ALA A 58 7.16 17.82 -4.01
CA ALA A 58 8.14 16.97 -4.69
C ALA A 58 8.29 15.60 -4.00
N ARG A 59 8.31 15.59 -2.66
CA ARG A 59 8.31 14.35 -1.88
C ARG A 59 7.03 13.52 -2.09
N TYR A 60 5.88 14.18 -2.12
CA TYR A 60 4.61 13.51 -2.36
C TYR A 60 4.56 12.87 -3.76
N ASN A 61 5.01 13.61 -4.78
CA ASN A 61 5.09 13.10 -6.16
C ASN A 61 6.08 11.92 -6.27
N HIS A 62 7.20 11.96 -5.55
CA HIS A 62 8.11 10.82 -5.45
C HIS A 62 7.43 9.57 -4.87
N ASP A 63 6.68 9.72 -3.78
CA ASP A 63 5.93 8.62 -3.18
C ASP A 63 4.82 8.09 -4.10
N LEU A 64 4.16 8.97 -4.87
CA LEU A 64 3.17 8.58 -5.89
C LEU A 64 3.81 7.77 -7.03
N ASN A 65 4.94 8.23 -7.56
CA ASN A 65 5.65 7.54 -8.63
C ASN A 65 6.11 6.15 -8.17
N LEU A 66 6.58 6.04 -6.93
CA LEU A 66 6.95 4.76 -6.33
C LEU A 66 5.76 3.80 -6.27
N LEU A 67 4.60 4.30 -5.87
CA LEU A 67 3.37 3.51 -5.87
C LEU A 67 2.99 3.07 -7.29
N GLN A 68 3.02 3.98 -8.27
CA GLN A 68 2.70 3.64 -9.67
C GLN A 68 3.61 2.55 -10.21
N VAL A 69 4.91 2.62 -9.95
CA VAL A 69 5.86 1.59 -10.36
C VAL A 69 5.53 0.25 -9.70
N LEU A 70 5.21 0.23 -8.40
CA LEU A 70 4.81 -1.02 -7.72
C LEU A 70 3.53 -1.61 -8.33
N LEU A 71 2.52 -0.78 -8.60
CA LEU A 71 1.26 -1.23 -9.19
C LEU A 71 1.43 -1.67 -10.66
N GLN A 72 2.36 -1.07 -11.41
CA GLN A 72 2.71 -1.46 -12.78
C GLN A 72 3.53 -2.75 -12.85
N VAL A 73 4.52 -2.91 -11.96
CA VAL A 73 5.34 -4.13 -11.85
C VAL A 73 4.46 -5.35 -11.57
N ASP A 74 3.39 -5.18 -10.80
CA ASP A 74 2.44 -6.25 -10.49
C ASP A 74 1.50 -6.65 -11.64
N LYS A 75 1.61 -6.06 -12.86
CA LYS A 75 0.62 -6.23 -13.96
C LYS A 75 -0.81 -6.17 -13.41
N LEU A 76 -1.04 -5.21 -12.50
CA LEU A 76 -2.21 -5.24 -11.63
C LEU A 76 -3.50 -4.85 -12.35
N ALA A 77 -3.38 -4.26 -13.53
CA ALA A 77 -4.45 -4.00 -14.45
C ALA A 77 -4.52 -5.13 -15.50
N ASP A 78 -5.20 -6.22 -15.16
CA ASP A 78 -6.02 -6.84 -16.19
C ASP A 78 -7.06 -5.78 -16.61
N ALA A 79 -7.24 -5.56 -17.91
CA ALA A 79 -7.98 -4.42 -18.46
C ALA A 79 -9.45 -4.31 -17.98
N ASP A 80 -9.99 -5.35 -17.36
CA ASP A 80 -11.40 -5.46 -16.93
C ASP A 80 -11.62 -5.18 -15.43
N GLU A 81 -10.57 -4.92 -14.65
CA GLU A 81 -10.70 -4.73 -13.20
C GLU A 81 -10.83 -3.24 -12.82
N PRO A 82 -11.74 -2.88 -11.90
CA PRO A 82 -11.88 -1.50 -11.44
C PRO A 82 -10.53 -1.02 -10.88
N GLY A 83 -9.99 0.02 -11.51
CA GLY A 83 -8.69 0.60 -11.16
C GLY A 83 -8.57 0.87 -9.67
N ILE A 84 -7.39 0.60 -9.11
CA ILE A 84 -7.14 0.75 -7.68
C ILE A 84 -7.12 2.24 -7.32
N ARG A 85 -8.12 2.67 -6.56
CA ARG A 85 -8.24 4.06 -6.10
C ARG A 85 -7.58 4.24 -4.74
N VAL A 86 -6.60 5.13 -4.71
CA VAL A 86 -5.87 5.50 -3.49
C VAL A 86 -6.40 6.83 -2.98
N ARG A 87 -6.92 6.83 -1.76
CA ARG A 87 -7.44 8.01 -1.08
C ARG A 87 -6.32 8.87 -0.52
N ARG A 88 -5.26 8.24 0.03
CA ARG A 88 -4.16 8.96 0.67
C ARG A 88 -2.87 8.16 0.74
N ILE A 89 -1.75 8.88 0.74
CA ILE A 89 -0.41 8.33 0.94
C ILE A 89 0.29 9.16 2.02
N LEU A 90 0.85 8.49 3.03
CA LEU A 90 1.42 9.13 4.21
C LEU A 90 2.70 8.40 4.65
N ARG A 91 3.78 9.13 4.92
CA ARG A 91 4.95 8.58 5.62
C ARG A 91 4.74 8.62 7.13
N LEU A 92 4.98 7.50 7.82
CA LEU A 92 4.78 7.41 9.27
C LEU A 92 6.07 7.72 10.05
N GLY A 93 5.98 8.61 11.04
CA GLY A 93 7.07 8.93 11.95
C GLY A 93 7.92 10.14 11.55
N LYS A 94 8.93 10.44 12.37
CA LYS A 94 9.87 11.55 12.17
C LYS A 94 10.96 11.15 11.18
N ARG A 95 11.34 12.08 10.31
CA ARG A 95 12.42 11.88 9.33
C ARG A 95 13.75 11.79 10.08
N VAL A 96 14.52 10.74 9.81
CA VAL A 96 15.86 10.50 10.37
C VAL A 96 16.78 10.13 9.20
N ALA A 97 17.99 10.68 9.18
CA ALA A 97 18.96 10.39 8.13
C ALA A 97 19.31 8.89 8.10
N GLY A 98 19.37 8.30 6.91
CA GLY A 98 19.71 6.89 6.71
C GLY A 98 18.60 5.88 7.03
N ILE A 99 17.46 6.31 7.58
CA ILE A 99 16.33 5.43 7.89
C ILE A 99 15.12 5.85 7.04
N HIS A 100 14.66 4.94 6.19
CA HIS A 100 13.45 5.14 5.41
C HIS A 100 12.20 4.84 6.24
N ARG A 101 11.31 5.82 6.37
CA ARG A 101 10.05 5.67 7.07
C ARG A 101 9.09 4.76 6.32
N PRO A 102 8.26 3.99 7.03
CA PRO A 102 7.17 3.27 6.40
C PRO A 102 6.21 4.22 5.69
N LEU A 103 5.75 3.80 4.52
CA LEU A 103 4.71 4.49 3.76
C LEU A 103 3.37 3.77 3.99
N LYS A 104 2.40 4.48 4.55
CA LYS A 104 1.02 4.05 4.73
C LYS A 104 0.19 4.52 3.53
N ILE A 105 -0.43 3.58 2.85
CA ILE A 105 -1.31 3.82 1.71
C ILE A 105 -2.73 3.50 2.16
N VAL A 106 -3.64 4.44 1.93
CA VAL A 106 -5.06 4.32 2.27
C VAL A 106 -5.85 4.21 0.98
N PHE A 107 -6.58 3.12 0.83
CA PHE A 107 -7.40 2.84 -0.33
C PHE A 107 -8.85 3.23 -0.08
N GLU A 108 -9.58 3.51 -1.16
CA GLU A 108 -11.03 3.74 -1.06
C GLU A 108 -11.78 2.43 -0.76
N ASN A 109 -11.29 1.29 -1.26
CA ASN A 109 -11.87 -0.03 -1.08
C ASN A 109 -11.00 -0.93 -0.18
N ALA A 110 -11.62 -1.61 0.80
CA ALA A 110 -10.97 -2.57 1.70
C ALA A 110 -10.41 -3.82 0.99
N ASP A 111 -10.90 -4.15 -0.20
CA ASP A 111 -10.44 -5.32 -0.94
C ASP A 111 -9.14 -5.07 -1.71
N ALA A 112 -8.84 -3.81 -2.03
CA ALA A 112 -7.61 -3.45 -2.74
C ALA A 112 -6.34 -3.86 -1.95
N PRO A 113 -6.18 -3.53 -0.65
CA PRO A 113 -5.06 -4.01 0.16
C PRO A 113 -4.90 -5.54 0.16
N LYS A 114 -6.00 -6.28 0.28
CA LYS A 114 -5.98 -7.75 0.31
C LYS A 114 -5.47 -8.33 -1.01
N ARG A 115 -5.91 -7.75 -2.14
CA ARG A 115 -5.46 -8.13 -3.49
C ARG A 115 -3.98 -7.85 -3.72
N LEU A 116 -3.48 -6.71 -3.24
CA LEU A 116 -2.04 -6.41 -3.29
C LEU A 116 -1.24 -7.40 -2.44
N LEU A 117 -1.70 -7.68 -1.22
CA LEU A 117 -1.01 -8.59 -0.31
C LEU A 117 -0.92 -10.02 -0.83
N SER A 118 -1.96 -10.52 -1.51
CA SER A 118 -1.94 -11.86 -2.09
C SER A 118 -0.97 -11.98 -3.27
N ARG A 119 -0.67 -10.87 -3.94
CA ARG A 119 0.28 -10.79 -5.06
C ARG A 119 1.67 -10.30 -4.67
N ALA A 120 1.88 -9.89 -3.42
CA ALA A 120 3.15 -9.36 -2.91
C ALA A 120 4.35 -10.33 -3.06
N TRP A 121 4.13 -11.62 -3.33
CA TRP A 121 5.19 -12.56 -3.70
C TRP A 121 5.86 -12.21 -5.04
N GLY A 122 5.16 -11.49 -5.94
CA GLY A 122 5.71 -11.00 -7.21
C GLY A 122 6.76 -9.91 -7.04
N LEU A 123 6.80 -9.25 -5.89
CA LEU A 123 7.79 -8.22 -5.54
C LEU A 123 9.11 -8.82 -5.03
N LYS A 124 9.28 -10.14 -5.13
CA LYS A 124 10.47 -10.85 -4.68
C LYS A 124 11.68 -10.45 -5.53
N GLY A 125 12.69 -9.85 -4.88
CA GLY A 125 13.89 -9.32 -5.54
C GLY A 125 14.04 -7.79 -5.44
N ILE A 126 12.99 -7.11 -4.96
CA ILE A 126 13.05 -5.69 -4.60
C ILE A 126 13.20 -5.59 -3.08
N ASP A 127 14.06 -4.69 -2.58
CA ASP A 127 14.27 -4.44 -1.13
C ASP A 127 13.07 -3.75 -0.44
N ILE A 128 11.88 -3.89 -1.02
CA ILE A 128 10.64 -3.29 -0.57
C ILE A 128 9.72 -4.42 -0.14
N TYR A 129 9.15 -4.30 1.06
CA TYR A 129 8.21 -5.29 1.57
C TYR A 129 6.88 -4.67 1.97
N ILE A 130 5.81 -5.40 1.66
CA ILE A 130 4.43 -4.99 1.89
C ILE A 130 3.84 -5.80 3.04
N ARG A 131 3.09 -5.14 3.94
CA ARG A 131 2.32 -5.75 5.02
C ARG A 131 0.96 -5.07 5.17
N SER A 132 0.00 -5.77 5.76
CA SER A 132 -1.22 -5.15 6.25
C SER A 132 -0.92 -4.17 7.39
N ASP A 133 -1.75 -3.13 7.53
CA ASP A 133 -1.75 -2.33 8.75
C ASP A 133 -2.43 -3.14 9.87
N VAL A 134 -1.69 -3.43 10.93
CA VAL A 134 -2.13 -4.26 12.06
C VAL A 134 -2.11 -3.49 13.36
N ASP A 135 -3.01 -3.85 14.26
CA ASP A 135 -3.10 -3.27 15.60
C ASP A 135 -1.83 -3.46 16.41
N PRO A 136 -1.54 -2.58 17.40
CA PRO A 136 -0.38 -2.74 18.27
C PRO A 136 -0.33 -4.10 18.98
N SER A 137 -1.48 -4.64 19.40
CA SER A 137 -1.60 -5.96 20.03
C SER A 137 -1.23 -7.09 19.06
N GLN A 138 -1.79 -7.07 17.85
CA GLN A 138 -1.47 -8.01 16.78
C GLN A 138 0.00 -7.91 16.35
N ARG A 139 0.56 -6.69 16.31
CA ARG A 139 1.98 -6.44 16.04
C ARG A 139 2.87 -7.05 17.11
N ALA A 140 2.49 -6.94 18.39
CA ALA A 140 3.21 -7.57 19.49
C ALA A 140 3.19 -9.10 19.36
N GLN A 141 2.03 -9.69 19.03
CA GLN A 141 1.90 -11.12 18.75
C GLN A 141 2.76 -11.55 17.55
N LEU A 142 2.75 -10.77 16.46
CA LEU A 142 3.60 -11.02 15.29
C LEU A 142 5.08 -11.00 15.67
N LYS A 143 5.51 -10.01 16.46
CA LYS A 143 6.89 -9.89 16.93
C LYS A 143 7.29 -11.11 17.76
N ALA A 144 6.44 -11.53 18.69
CA ALA A 144 6.66 -12.73 19.48
C ALA A 144 6.75 -13.99 18.61
N ALA A 145 5.86 -14.14 17.62
CA ALA A 145 5.88 -15.25 16.68
C ALA A 145 7.15 -15.25 15.80
N VAL A 146 7.62 -14.09 15.34
CA VAL A 146 8.87 -13.97 14.58
C VAL A 146 10.09 -14.35 15.41
N VAL A 147 10.15 -13.91 16.67
CA VAL A 147 11.23 -14.29 17.59
C VAL A 147 11.20 -15.80 17.86
N GLY A 148 10.01 -16.35 18.15
CA GLY A 148 9.85 -17.78 18.37
C GLY A 148 10.18 -18.62 17.14
N LEU A 149 9.85 -18.15 15.94
CA LEU A 149 10.18 -18.81 14.67
C LEU A 149 11.70 -18.89 14.50
N ARG A 150 12.41 -17.76 14.67
CA ARG A 150 13.88 -17.72 14.57
C ARG A 150 14.55 -18.66 15.56
N ARG A 151 14.07 -18.69 16.82
CA ARG A 151 14.58 -19.60 17.85
C ARG A 151 14.45 -21.07 17.43
N ARG A 152 13.25 -21.49 16.99
CA ARG A 152 13.00 -22.88 16.59
C ARG A 152 13.78 -23.28 15.34
N THR A 153 13.94 -22.35 14.38
CA THR A 153 14.80 -22.57 13.22
C THR A 153 16.27 -22.77 13.61
N LEU A 154 16.77 -22.02 14.61
CA LEU A 154 18.11 -22.23 15.16
C LEU A 154 18.25 -23.58 15.90
N GLU A 155 17.17 -24.08 16.50
CA GLU A 155 17.09 -25.41 17.12
C GLU A 155 16.98 -26.56 16.10
N GLY A 156 16.99 -26.26 14.80
CA GLY A 156 16.96 -27.26 13.72
C GLY A 156 15.56 -27.65 13.26
N GLU A 157 14.51 -26.97 13.73
CA GLU A 157 13.17 -27.17 13.19
C GLU A 157 12.99 -26.51 11.82
N ASN A 158 12.68 -27.32 10.83
CA ASN A 158 12.42 -26.89 9.45
C ASN A 158 10.92 -26.81 9.14
N ASP A 159 10.61 -26.20 7.99
CA ASP A 159 9.24 -26.05 7.47
C ASP A 159 8.29 -25.25 8.36
N LEU A 160 8.81 -24.33 9.17
CA LEU A 160 7.98 -23.47 10.00
C LEU A 160 7.54 -22.22 9.25
N ARG A 161 6.28 -21.83 9.41
CA ARG A 161 5.71 -20.59 8.86
C ARG A 161 4.86 -19.88 9.91
N ILE A 162 4.77 -18.56 9.80
CA ILE A 162 3.82 -17.80 10.62
C ILE A 162 2.52 -17.65 9.83
N VAL A 163 1.42 -18.13 10.39
CA VAL A 163 0.07 -17.98 9.86
C VAL A 163 -0.80 -17.46 10.98
N ASN A 164 -1.53 -16.36 10.74
CA ASN A 164 -2.41 -15.73 11.74
C ASN A 164 -1.74 -15.53 13.10
N PHE A 165 -0.53 -14.96 13.09
CA PHE A 165 0.28 -14.68 14.30
C PHE A 165 0.74 -15.92 15.09
N ARG A 166 0.62 -17.13 14.53
CA ARG A 166 1.04 -18.39 15.15
C ARG A 166 2.07 -19.09 14.29
N ILE A 167 3.00 -19.80 14.93
CA ILE A 167 3.99 -20.62 14.24
C ILE A 167 3.36 -21.98 13.94
N VAL A 168 3.23 -22.32 12.67
CA VAL A 168 2.70 -23.59 12.17
C VAL A 168 3.77 -24.34 11.42
N LYS A 169 3.74 -25.68 11.50
CA LYS A 169 4.57 -26.53 10.65
C LYS A 169 3.86 -26.71 9.32
N TRP A 170 4.45 -26.16 8.26
CA TRP A 170 4.00 -26.33 6.90
C TRP A 170 4.28 -27.76 6.45
N ARG A 171 3.25 -28.61 6.49
CA ARG A 171 3.35 -29.92 5.85
C ARG A 171 3.15 -29.70 4.36
N ALA A 172 4.10 -30.12 3.53
CA ALA A 172 3.83 -30.29 2.12
C ALA A 172 2.59 -31.20 2.03
N PHE A 173 1.50 -30.70 1.46
CA PHE A 173 0.37 -31.55 1.12
C PHE A 173 0.95 -32.66 0.25
N ILE A 174 0.86 -33.90 0.73
CA ILE A 174 1.19 -35.06 -0.08
C ILE A 174 0.15 -35.03 -1.20
N ASN A 175 0.53 -34.60 -2.40
CA ASN A 175 -0.26 -34.68 -3.63
C ASN A 175 -0.44 -36.15 -4.02
N ARG A 176 -1.06 -36.96 -3.16
CA ARG A 176 -1.55 -38.28 -3.52
C ARG A 176 -2.93 -38.07 -4.16
N PRO A 177 -3.10 -38.38 -5.45
CA PRO A 177 -4.42 -38.31 -6.06
C PRO A 177 -5.38 -39.22 -5.27
N VAL A 178 -6.53 -38.68 -4.91
CA VAL A 178 -7.61 -39.45 -4.28
C VAL A 178 -8.61 -39.81 -5.36
N THR A 179 -8.77 -41.11 -5.63
CA THR A 179 -9.81 -41.59 -6.54
C THR A 179 -11.15 -41.55 -5.81
N LEU A 180 -12.06 -40.69 -6.24
CA LEU A 180 -13.43 -40.65 -5.74
C LEU A 180 -14.27 -41.62 -6.59
N THR A 181 -14.62 -42.78 -6.03
CA THR A 181 -15.60 -43.68 -6.64
C THR A 181 -17.01 -43.26 -6.23
N ALA A 182 -17.83 -42.88 -7.19
CA ALA A 182 -19.25 -42.64 -6.96
C ALA A 182 -19.91 -43.96 -6.53
N ARG A 183 -20.46 -44.00 -5.31
CA ARG A 183 -21.34 -45.11 -4.91
C ARG A 183 -22.65 -44.96 -5.66
N SER A 184 -22.78 -45.69 -6.77
CA SER A 184 -24.08 -45.95 -7.41
C SER A 184 -24.93 -46.74 -6.41
N GLN A 185 -25.90 -46.07 -5.79
CA GLN A 185 -26.98 -46.76 -5.08
C GLN A 185 -27.88 -47.40 -6.13
N SER A 186 -27.68 -48.69 -6.39
CA SER A 186 -28.65 -49.49 -7.13
C SER A 186 -29.88 -49.67 -6.24
N HIS A 187 -30.89 -48.83 -6.45
CA HIS A 187 -32.23 -49.12 -5.96
C HIS A 187 -32.78 -50.29 -6.79
N SER A 188 -32.82 -51.47 -6.20
CA SER A 188 -33.63 -52.58 -6.73
C SER A 188 -35.10 -52.20 -6.56
N LEU A 189 -35.75 -51.81 -7.64
CA LEU A 189 -37.20 -51.79 -7.73
C LEU A 189 -37.67 -53.25 -7.76
N ALA A 190 -38.17 -53.74 -6.63
CA ALA A 190 -38.99 -54.94 -6.62
C ALA A 190 -40.34 -54.56 -7.26
N CYS A 191 -40.60 -55.09 -8.47
CA CYS A 191 -41.94 -55.10 -9.03
C CYS A 191 -42.78 -56.17 -8.31
N VAL A 192 -44.02 -55.78 -8.00
CA VAL A 192 -45.11 -56.55 -7.39
C VAL A 192 -45.56 -57.70 -8.29
#